data_AF-A0A4Y7INA3-F1
#
_entry.id   AF-A0A4Y7INA3-F1
#
_cell.length_a   1.000
_cell.length_b   1.000
_cell.length_c   1.000
_cell.angle_alpha   90.00
_cell.angle_beta   90.00
_cell.angle_gamma   90.00
#
_symmetry.space_group_name_H-M   'P 1'
#
loop_
_entity.id
_entity.type
_entity.pdbx_description
1 polymer ?
#
loop_
_entity_poly.entity_id
_entity_poly.type
_entity_poly.pdbx_seq_one_letter_code
_entity_poly.pdbx_strand_id
1 'polypeptide(L)'
;MGAQFASSPLSVASSSDTAFSTVGYPSDVRSVLIGSSGALNSLGPGGILFDMTTSDPSLAVEIASAASAKGLFLVVTVVRKMEH
;
A
#
# COMPACT_ATOMS: atom_id res chain seq x y z
N MET A 1 -24.05 -1.88 10.04
CA MET A 1 -23.24 -3.03 9.58
C MET A 1 -21.79 -2.74 9.93
N GLY A 2 -21.03 -3.77 10.33
CA GLY A 2 -19.64 -3.64 10.80
C GLY A 2 -18.60 -3.99 9.73
N ALA A 3 -17.35 -4.26 10.16
CA ALA A 3 -16.27 -4.66 9.26
C ALA A 3 -16.54 -6.00 8.57
N GLN A 4 -16.20 -6.09 7.29
CA GLN A 4 -16.24 -7.34 6.53
C GLN A 4 -14.83 -7.91 6.40
N PHE A 5 -14.67 -9.19 6.70
CA PHE A 5 -13.40 -9.88 6.52
C PHE A 5 -13.17 -10.19 5.05
N ALA A 6 -11.93 -10.01 4.59
CA ALA A 6 -11.49 -10.36 3.25
C ALA A 6 -10.25 -11.26 3.34
N SER A 7 -10.09 -12.18 2.40
CA SER A 7 -9.03 -13.20 2.45
C SER A 7 -7.67 -12.72 1.94
N SER A 8 -7.57 -11.51 1.37
CA SER A 8 -6.32 -10.94 0.86
C SER A 8 -6.36 -9.41 0.72
N PRO A 9 -5.20 -8.72 0.66
CA PRO A 9 -5.13 -7.29 0.34
C PRO A 9 -5.78 -6.95 -1.00
N LEU A 10 -5.58 -7.81 -2.02
CA LEU A 10 -6.25 -7.72 -3.31
C LEU A 10 -7.78 -7.76 -3.18
N SER A 11 -8.33 -8.66 -2.36
CA SER A 11 -9.78 -8.73 -2.17
C SER A 11 -10.34 -7.47 -1.51
N VAL A 12 -9.62 -6.87 -0.55
CA VAL A 12 -10.01 -5.60 0.06
C VAL A 12 -10.00 -4.47 -0.97
N ALA A 13 -8.92 -4.35 -1.73
CA ALA A 13 -8.75 -3.28 -2.71
C ALA A 13 -9.74 -3.40 -3.88
N SER A 14 -10.14 -4.61 -4.27
CA SER A 14 -11.15 -4.83 -5.32
C SER A 14 -12.52 -4.28 -4.96
N SER A 15 -12.82 -4.17 -3.66
CA SER A 15 -14.12 -3.70 -3.15
C SER A 15 -14.05 -2.32 -2.50
N SER A 16 -12.97 -1.56 -2.73
CA SER A 16 -12.73 -0.29 -2.05
C SER A 16 -12.18 0.77 -2.99
N ASP A 17 -12.70 1.99 -2.90
CA ASP A 17 -12.11 3.16 -3.57
C ASP A 17 -10.84 3.66 -2.85
N THR A 18 -10.73 3.35 -1.55
CA THR A 18 -9.61 3.74 -0.70
C THR A 18 -9.20 2.58 0.21
N ALA A 19 -7.90 2.34 0.34
CA ALA A 19 -7.35 1.28 1.18
C ALA A 19 -6.27 1.82 2.15
N PHE A 20 -6.21 1.23 3.33
CA PHE A 20 -5.20 1.54 4.35
C PHE A 20 -4.40 0.28 4.66
N SER A 21 -3.08 0.42 4.82
CA SER A 21 -2.15 -0.64 5.20
C SER A 21 -1.35 -0.24 6.43
N THR A 22 -1.15 -1.19 7.34
CA THR A 22 -0.18 -1.09 8.42
C THR A 22 0.40 -2.49 8.67
N VAL A 23 1.70 -2.64 8.44
CA VAL A 23 2.40 -3.93 8.56
C VAL A 23 3.73 -3.76 9.28
N GLY A 24 4.34 -4.86 9.72
CA GLY A 24 5.46 -4.83 10.66
C GLY A 24 6.83 -4.58 10.02
N TYR A 25 7.03 -5.01 8.78
CA TYR A 25 8.35 -4.97 8.14
C TYR A 25 8.31 -4.44 6.70
N PRO A 26 9.42 -3.86 6.19
CA PRO A 26 9.54 -3.43 4.79
C PRO A 26 9.19 -4.51 3.75
N SER A 27 9.52 -5.77 4.04
CA SER A 27 9.16 -6.91 3.19
C SER A 27 7.65 -7.13 3.13
N ASP A 28 6.96 -6.91 4.24
CA ASP A 28 5.51 -7.05 4.31
C ASP A 28 4.83 -5.98 3.48
N VAL A 29 5.31 -4.73 3.55
CA VAL A 29 4.80 -3.62 2.75
C VAL A 29 4.87 -3.97 1.26
N ARG A 30 6.01 -4.50 0.80
CA ARG A 30 6.16 -4.94 -0.59
C ARG A 30 5.13 -6.03 -0.92
N SER A 31 5.05 -7.06 -0.09
CA SER A 31 4.13 -8.19 -0.30
C SER A 31 2.67 -7.73 -0.40
N VAL A 32 2.21 -6.90 0.54
CA VAL A 32 0.80 -6.49 0.64
C VAL A 32 0.40 -5.38 -0.34
N LEU A 33 1.36 -4.58 -0.85
CA LEU A 33 1.05 -3.48 -1.77
C LEU A 33 1.34 -3.83 -3.23
N ILE A 34 2.55 -4.31 -3.52
CA ILE A 34 3.05 -4.53 -4.90
C ILE A 34 3.21 -6.01 -5.28
N GLY A 35 3.15 -6.92 -4.30
CA GLY A 35 3.20 -8.37 -4.55
C GLY A 35 2.07 -8.84 -5.46
N SER A 36 2.13 -10.10 -5.91
CA SER A 36 1.12 -10.66 -6.85
C SER A 36 -0.32 -10.53 -6.34
N SER A 37 -0.53 -10.68 -5.03
CA SER A 37 -1.83 -10.48 -4.35
C SER A 37 -1.91 -9.15 -3.59
N GLY A 38 -1.10 -8.17 -3.98
CA GLY A 38 -1.02 -6.86 -3.36
C GLY A 38 -2.19 -5.95 -3.73
N ALA A 39 -2.50 -5.01 -2.84
CA ALA A 39 -3.63 -4.09 -2.96
C ALA A 39 -3.59 -3.23 -4.24
N LEU A 40 -2.40 -2.85 -4.73
CA LEU A 40 -2.29 -2.03 -5.95
C LEU A 40 -2.71 -2.78 -7.22
N ASN A 41 -2.87 -4.11 -7.18
CA ASN A 41 -3.26 -4.88 -8.36
C ASN A 41 -4.75 -4.87 -8.66
N SER A 42 -5.58 -4.43 -7.72
CA SER A 42 -7.04 -4.47 -7.88
C SER A 42 -7.75 -3.19 -7.47
N LEU A 43 -7.03 -2.19 -6.98
CA LEU A 43 -7.59 -0.87 -6.72
C LEU A 43 -8.10 -0.28 -8.04
N GLY A 44 -9.32 0.24 -8.03
CA GLY A 44 -9.93 0.86 -9.20
C GLY A 44 -9.15 2.11 -9.67
N PRO A 45 -9.31 2.53 -10.95
CA PRO A 45 -8.67 3.75 -11.46
C PRO A 45 -8.93 4.97 -10.56
N GLY A 46 -7.90 5.74 -10.26
CA GLY A 46 -8.00 6.89 -9.35
C GLY A 46 -8.13 6.53 -7.87
N GLY A 47 -8.03 5.24 -7.51
CA GLY A 47 -8.05 4.78 -6.13
C GLY A 47 -6.86 5.31 -5.32
N ILE A 48 -7.06 5.39 -4.01
CA ILE A 48 -6.08 5.94 -3.06
C ILE A 48 -5.63 4.86 -2.08
N LEU A 49 -4.31 4.69 -1.93
CA LEU A 49 -3.73 3.81 -0.94
C LEU A 49 -2.93 4.61 0.10
N PHE A 50 -3.21 4.34 1.37
CA PHE A 50 -2.50 4.90 2.52
C PHE A 50 -1.66 3.80 3.17
N ASP A 51 -0.33 3.87 3.03
CA ASP A 51 0.59 3.05 3.83
C ASP A 51 1.01 3.83 5.07
N MET A 52 0.50 3.39 6.22
CA MET A 52 0.78 3.97 7.52
C MET A 52 1.97 3.26 8.20
N THR A 53 2.62 2.34 7.49
CA THR A 53 3.82 1.65 7.97
C THR A 53 4.99 2.61 8.02
N THR A 54 5.78 2.53 9.11
CA THR A 54 7.06 3.24 9.21
C THR A 54 8.05 2.63 8.21
N SER A 55 8.26 3.32 7.09
CA SER A 55 9.10 2.85 5.98
C SER A 55 10.28 3.78 5.71
N ASP A 56 11.39 3.22 5.21
CA ASP A 56 12.54 4.01 4.73
C ASP A 56 12.20 4.73 3.39
N PRO A 57 12.84 5.88 3.07
CA PRO A 57 12.51 6.67 1.88
C PRO A 57 12.59 5.93 0.54
N SER A 58 13.53 4.99 0.39
CA SER A 58 13.71 4.24 -0.85
C SER A 58 12.52 3.34 -1.17
N LEU A 59 11.93 2.72 -0.14
CA LEU A 59 10.74 1.88 -0.29
C LEU A 59 9.53 2.72 -0.69
N ALA A 60 9.35 3.90 -0.08
CA ALA A 60 8.29 4.83 -0.43
C ALA A 60 8.33 5.24 -1.92
N VAL A 61 9.52 5.53 -2.45
CA VAL A 61 9.71 5.87 -3.88
C VAL A 61 9.32 4.71 -4.79
N GLU A 62 9.70 3.49 -4.42
CA GLU A 62 9.35 2.30 -5.21
C GLU A 62 7.84 2.08 -5.28
N ILE A 63 7.15 2.11 -4.13
CA ILE A 63 5.71 1.89 -4.09
C ILE A 63 4.98 3.01 -4.82
N ALA A 64 5.45 4.26 -4.69
CA ALA A 64 4.89 5.41 -5.41
C ALA A 64 5.02 5.24 -6.93
N SER A 65 6.17 4.73 -7.41
CA SER A 65 6.37 4.41 -8.82
C SER A 65 5.40 3.32 -9.30
N ALA A 66 5.21 2.25 -8.52
CA ALA A 66 4.29 1.17 -8.84
C ALA A 66 2.82 1.63 -8.88
N ALA A 67 2.41 2.51 -7.95
CA ALA A 67 1.07 3.09 -7.94
C ALA A 67 0.84 4.03 -9.14
N SER A 68 1.80 4.90 -9.44
CA SER A 68 1.75 5.84 -10.56
C SER A 68 1.64 5.13 -11.92
N ALA A 69 2.37 4.03 -12.11
CA ALA A 69 2.29 3.20 -13.31
C ALA A 69 0.89 2.62 -13.56
N LYS A 70 0.03 2.60 -12.55
CA LYS A 70 -1.36 2.12 -12.60
C LYS A 70 -2.40 3.24 -12.51
N GLY A 71 -1.97 4.51 -12.49
CA GLY A 71 -2.87 5.66 -12.33
C GLY A 71 -3.52 5.74 -10.94
N LEU A 72 -2.83 5.25 -9.91
CA LEU A 72 -3.29 5.25 -8.52
C LEU A 72 -2.53 6.29 -7.69
N PHE A 73 -3.17 6.77 -6.63
CA PHE A 73 -2.55 7.68 -5.66
C PHE A 73 -2.02 6.91 -4.46
N LEU A 74 -0.82 7.27 -4.00
CA LEU A 74 -0.20 6.70 -2.82
C LEU A 74 0.14 7.80 -1.82
N VAL A 75 -0.23 7.57 -0.56
CA VAL A 75 0.24 8.32 0.61
C VAL A 75 1.01 7.34 1.48
N VAL A 76 2.27 7.63 1.78
CA VAL A 76 3.14 6.74 2.55
C VAL A 76 3.83 7.50 3.68
N THR A 77 3.84 6.90 4.86
CA THR A 77 4.53 7.46 6.03
C THR A 77 6.00 7.10 5.96
N VAL A 78 6.87 8.11 5.87
CA VAL A 78 8.32 7.93 5.77
C VAL A 78 9.01 8.40 7.02
N VAL A 79 9.92 7.58 7.55
CA VAL A 79 10.74 7.94 8.71
C VAL A 79 12.20 8.04 8.27
N ARG A 80 12.83 9.19 8.54
CA ARG A 80 14.26 9.38 8.27
C ARG A 80 15.06 8.68 9.36
N LYS A 81 15.90 7.70 9.00
CA LYS A 81 16.97 7.26 9.91
C LYS A 81 17.93 8.42 10.11
N MET A 82 18.09 8.86 11.36
CA MET A 82 19.09 9.85 11.74
C MET A 82 20.46 9.16 11.62
N GLU A 83 21.20 9.47 10.56
CA GLU A 83 22.62 9.15 10.50
C GLU A 83 23.31 9.89 11.67
N HIS A 84 24.00 9.14 12.52
CA HIS A 84 24.80 9.67 13.62
C HIS A 84 26.19 10.06 13.10
#